data_AF-A0A7W0JFN4-F1
#
_entry.id   AF-A0A7W0JFN4-F1
#
_cell.length_a   1.000
_cell.length_b   1.000
_cell.length_c   1.000
_cell.angle_alpha   90.00
_cell.angle_beta   90.00
_cell.angle_gamma   90.00
#
_symmetry.space_group_name_H-M   'P 1'
#
loop_
_entity.id
_entity.type
_entity.pdbx_description
1 polymer ?
#
loop_
_entity_poly.entity_id
_entity_poly.type
_entity_poly.pdbx_seq_one_letter_code
_entity_poly.pdbx_strand_id
1 'polypeptide(L)'
;MDENMTDITLIFPDQLFLKHPCVASGRPIYLVEEFLFFKIQPFHKQRLVLMRAAMRKYAQMLCENHHEVVYISSNDLNFRGDFFKMLGKKHIKNIHIAEFADEWLHQDLTIGAEKYKWNIHFYPSPGFICSNQDLNPSSPLF
;
A
#
# COMPACT_ATOMS: atom_id res chain seq x y z
N MET A 1 -22.94 16.95 9.96
CA MET A 1 -21.49 17.20 9.94
C MET A 1 -20.84 15.91 9.49
N ASP A 2 -20.72 15.68 8.19
CA ASP A 2 -20.00 14.53 7.62
C ASP A 2 -19.51 14.93 6.22
N GLU A 3 -18.58 15.88 6.16
CA GLU A 3 -17.92 16.27 4.91
C GLU A 3 -16.80 15.26 4.61
N ASN A 4 -17.17 14.18 3.92
CA ASN A 4 -16.31 13.23 3.19
C ASN A 4 -14.98 12.83 3.87
N MET A 5 -15.06 12.08 4.96
CA MET A 5 -13.91 11.31 5.45
C MET A 5 -13.62 10.17 4.46
N THR A 6 -12.48 10.24 3.78
CA THR A 6 -12.16 9.31 2.69
C THR A 6 -11.33 8.13 3.21
N ASP A 7 -11.86 6.93 3.04
CA ASP A 7 -11.16 5.66 3.22
C ASP A 7 -10.38 5.33 1.96
N ILE A 8 -9.17 4.81 2.10
CA ILE A 8 -8.36 4.39 0.95
C ILE A 8 -7.82 2.97 1.14
N THR A 9 -7.60 2.27 0.04
CA THR A 9 -6.81 1.03 0.02
C THR A 9 -5.42 1.35 -0.51
N LEU A 10 -4.38 0.95 0.21
CA LEU A 10 -2.99 1.09 -0.23
C LEU A 10 -2.44 -0.27 -0.65
N ILE A 11 -1.85 -0.34 -1.85
CA ILE A 11 -1.25 -1.56 -2.41
C ILE A 11 0.16 -1.25 -2.91
N PHE A 12 1.12 -2.08 -2.49
CA PHE A 12 2.52 -2.01 -2.90
C PHE A 12 2.88 -3.03 -4.00
N PRO A 13 4.06 -2.89 -4.64
CA PRO A 13 4.43 -3.72 -5.80
C PRO A 13 4.47 -5.23 -5.55
N ASP A 14 4.68 -5.65 -4.32
CA ASP A 14 4.73 -7.05 -3.87
C ASP A 14 3.36 -7.62 -3.45
N GLN A 15 2.31 -6.78 -3.42
CA GLN A 15 0.97 -7.12 -2.95
C GLN A 15 -0.06 -7.28 -4.09
N LEU A 16 0.37 -7.69 -5.28
CA LEU A 16 -0.50 -7.81 -6.47
C LEU A 16 -1.33 -9.11 -6.44
N PHE A 17 -2.17 -9.28 -5.42
CA PHE A 17 -2.98 -10.47 -5.21
C PHE A 17 -4.30 -10.43 -6.01
N LEU A 18 -4.67 -11.54 -6.65
CA LEU A 18 -5.95 -11.64 -7.38
C LEU A 18 -7.16 -11.38 -6.47
N LYS A 19 -7.10 -11.85 -5.22
CA LYS A 19 -8.08 -11.57 -4.16
C LYS A 19 -7.39 -10.79 -3.06
N HIS A 20 -7.28 -9.47 -3.24
CA HIS A 20 -6.64 -8.61 -2.28
C HIS A 20 -7.54 -8.36 -1.06
N PRO A 21 -7.09 -8.60 0.18
CA PRO A 21 -7.94 -8.55 1.38
C PRO A 21 -8.49 -7.15 1.67
N CYS A 22 -7.78 -6.10 1.24
CA CYS A 22 -8.15 -4.72 1.51
C CYS A 22 -8.99 -4.06 0.40
N VAL A 23 -9.22 -4.73 -0.73
CA VAL A 23 -10.00 -4.16 -1.84
C VAL A 23 -11.49 -4.25 -1.51
N ALA A 24 -12.17 -3.11 -1.55
CA ALA A 24 -13.59 -2.97 -1.25
C ALA A 24 -14.26 -2.04 -2.27
N SER A 25 -15.56 -2.23 -2.49
CA SER A 25 -16.35 -1.35 -3.36
C SER A 25 -16.46 0.06 -2.77
N GLY A 26 -16.43 1.08 -3.63
CA GLY A 26 -16.52 2.50 -3.22
C GLY A 26 -15.29 3.06 -2.52
N ARG A 27 -14.20 2.30 -2.41
CA ARG A 27 -12.94 2.72 -1.81
C ARG A 27 -11.86 2.91 -2.88
N PRO A 28 -11.29 4.11 -3.06
CA PRO A 28 -10.21 4.32 -4.02
C PRO A 28 -8.95 3.55 -3.61
N ILE A 29 -8.30 2.95 -4.62
CA ILE A 29 -7.09 2.15 -4.47
C ILE A 29 -5.90 3.00 -4.91
N TYR A 30 -4.96 3.23 -4.01
CA TYR A 30 -3.66 3.80 -4.32
C TYR A 30 -2.67 2.66 -4.58
N LEU A 31 -2.26 2.52 -5.84
CA LEU A 31 -1.25 1.56 -6.26
C LEU A 31 0.06 2.31 -6.50
N VAL A 32 1.08 2.04 -5.67
CA VAL A 32 2.26 2.90 -5.56
C VAL A 32 3.52 2.15 -5.98
N GLU A 33 4.25 2.69 -6.96
CA GLU A 33 5.63 2.26 -7.23
C GLU A 33 6.52 2.79 -6.09
N GLU A 34 6.84 1.92 -5.13
CA GLU A 34 7.57 2.29 -3.92
C GLU A 34 9.00 2.79 -4.24
N PHE A 35 9.44 3.84 -3.55
CA PHE A 35 10.67 4.58 -3.84
C PHE A 35 11.95 3.76 -3.68
N LEU A 36 12.07 2.98 -2.62
CA LEU A 36 13.22 2.12 -2.33
C LEU A 36 13.45 1.11 -3.45
N PHE A 37 12.38 0.49 -3.95
CA PHE A 37 12.46 -0.49 -5.04
C PHE A 37 12.92 0.10 -6.37
N PHE A 38 12.52 1.32 -6.71
CA PHE A 38 12.79 1.87 -8.05
C PHE A 38 13.96 2.86 -8.12
N LYS A 39 14.38 3.46 -7.00
CA LYS A 39 15.40 4.54 -6.99
C LYS A 39 16.64 4.27 -6.16
N ILE A 40 16.57 3.48 -5.09
CA ILE A 40 17.72 3.30 -4.18
C ILE A 40 18.41 1.96 -4.42
N GLN A 41 17.65 0.86 -4.48
CA GLN A 41 18.28 -0.45 -4.61
C GLN A 41 18.75 -0.72 -6.04
N PRO A 42 19.97 -1.28 -6.23
CA PRO A 42 20.52 -1.57 -7.55
C PRO A 42 19.87 -2.83 -8.14
N PHE A 43 18.57 -2.78 -8.42
CA PHE A 43 17.88 -3.89 -9.04
C PHE A 43 18.27 -4.03 -10.51
N HIS A 44 18.29 -5.27 -10.98
CA HIS A 44 18.46 -5.57 -12.39
C HIS A 44 17.31 -4.94 -13.19
N LYS A 45 17.63 -4.26 -14.31
CA LYS A 45 16.65 -3.51 -15.12
C LYS A 45 15.44 -4.36 -15.52
N GLN A 46 15.64 -5.65 -15.80
CA GLN A 46 14.55 -6.56 -16.16
C GLN A 46 13.54 -6.77 -15.02
N ARG A 47 14.00 -6.81 -13.75
CA ARG A 47 13.11 -6.94 -12.59
C ARG A 47 12.24 -5.69 -12.43
N LEU A 48 12.81 -4.51 -12.62
CA LEU A 48 12.06 -3.24 -12.57
C LEU A 48 11.01 -3.16 -13.69
N VAL A 49 11.37 -3.56 -14.91
CA VAL A 49 10.44 -3.62 -16.05
C VAL A 49 9.30 -4.60 -15.77
N LEU A 50 9.62 -5.81 -15.28
CA LEU A 50 8.62 -6.82 -14.93
C LEU A 50 7.66 -6.30 -13.86
N MET A 51 8.19 -5.71 -12.79
CA MET A 51 7.39 -5.19 -11.68
C MET A 51 6.45 -4.06 -12.14
N ARG A 52 6.96 -3.08 -12.90
CA ARG A 52 6.13 -2.01 -13.48
C ARG A 52 5.06 -2.57 -14.42
N ALA A 53 5.39 -3.52 -15.27
CA ALA A 53 4.42 -4.15 -16.18
C ALA A 53 3.33 -4.90 -15.40
N ALA A 54 3.71 -5.67 -14.37
CA ALA A 54 2.77 -6.37 -13.50
C ALA A 54 1.83 -5.41 -12.77
N MET A 55 2.37 -4.34 -12.17
CA MET A 55 1.58 -3.31 -11.49
C MET A 55 0.61 -2.61 -12.44
N ARG A 56 1.03 -2.26 -13.66
CA ARG A 56 0.13 -1.64 -14.65
C ARG A 56 -0.99 -2.58 -15.09
N LYS A 57 -0.66 -3.86 -15.32
CA LYS A 57 -1.69 -4.86 -15.66
C LYS A 57 -2.66 -5.07 -14.51
N TYR A 58 -2.17 -5.08 -13.27
CA TYR A 58 -3.00 -5.18 -12.07
C TYR A 58 -3.92 -3.96 -11.90
N ALA A 59 -3.40 -2.74 -12.11
CA ALA A 59 -4.22 -1.52 -12.12
C ALA A 59 -5.35 -1.60 -13.16
N GLN A 60 -5.03 -2.04 -14.39
CA GLN A 60 -6.03 -2.23 -15.44
C GLN A 60 -7.11 -3.23 -15.01
N MET A 61 -6.72 -4.37 -14.44
CA MET A 61 -7.66 -5.39 -13.95
C MET A 61 -8.59 -4.84 -12.86
N LEU A 62 -8.06 -4.03 -11.94
CA LEU A 62 -8.87 -3.39 -10.90
C LEU A 62 -9.88 -2.39 -11.50
N CYS A 63 -9.47 -1.58 -12.49
CA CYS A 63 -10.37 -0.68 -13.20
C CYS A 63 -11.46 -1.43 -13.99
N GLU A 64 -11.11 -2.54 -14.65
CA GLU A 64 -12.07 -3.42 -15.35
C GLU A 64 -13.10 -4.02 -14.37
N ASN A 65 -12.71 -4.20 -13.11
CA ASN A 65 -13.57 -4.62 -12.01
C ASN A 65 -14.29 -3.44 -11.31
N HIS A 66 -14.36 -2.27 -11.95
CA HIS A 66 -15.08 -1.08 -11.48
C HIS A 66 -14.52 -0.44 -10.20
N HIS A 67 -13.24 -0.68 -9.87
CA HIS A 67 -12.56 0.05 -8.80
C HIS A 67 -11.97 1.36 -9.31
N GLU A 68 -12.01 2.40 -8.48
CA GLU A 68 -11.24 3.62 -8.72
C GLU A 68 -9.78 3.37 -8.33
N VAL A 69 -8.86 3.49 -9.29
CA VAL A 69 -7.43 3.24 -9.07
C VAL A 69 -6.62 4.50 -9.36
N VAL A 70 -5.85 4.93 -8.38
CA VAL A 70 -4.87 6.01 -8.49
C VAL A 70 -3.47 5.38 -8.52
N TYR A 71 -2.85 5.39 -9.70
CA TYR A 71 -1.49 4.88 -9.89
C TYR A 71 -0.45 5.96 -9.60
N ILE A 72 0.48 5.69 -8.67
CA ILE A 72 1.57 6.61 -8.34
C ILE A 72 2.88 6.05 -8.88
N SER A 73 3.49 6.78 -9.82
CA SER A 73 4.76 6.40 -10.45
C SER A 73 5.94 6.74 -9.55
N SER A 74 7.01 5.95 -9.61
CA SER A 74 8.26 6.23 -8.89
C SER A 74 8.89 7.54 -9.35
N ASN A 75 8.57 7.98 -10.57
CA ASN A 75 9.03 9.26 -11.10
C ASN A 75 8.45 10.46 -10.34
N ASP A 76 7.27 10.30 -9.73
CA ASP A 76 6.60 11.35 -8.95
C ASP A 76 7.10 11.42 -7.50
N LEU A 77 7.91 10.44 -7.08
CA LEU A 77 8.44 10.31 -5.71
C LEU A 77 9.94 10.60 -5.71
N ASN A 78 10.35 11.79 -5.26
CA ASN A 78 11.76 12.21 -5.33
C ASN A 78 12.56 11.84 -4.08
N PHE A 79 11.89 11.79 -2.94
CA PHE A 79 12.47 11.45 -1.65
C PHE A 79 11.64 10.41 -0.92
N ARG A 80 12.29 9.69 -0.01
CA ARG A 80 11.62 8.79 0.96
C ARG A 80 10.52 9.56 1.70
N GLY A 81 9.35 8.94 1.84
CA GLY A 81 8.18 9.52 2.49
C GLY A 81 7.39 10.55 1.66
N ASP A 82 7.81 10.90 0.44
CA ASP A 82 7.06 11.86 -0.40
C ASP A 82 5.64 11.40 -0.69
N PHE A 83 5.44 10.09 -0.86
CA PHE A 83 4.12 9.51 -1.03
C PHE A 83 3.18 9.86 0.14
N PHE A 84 3.63 9.64 1.38
CA PHE A 84 2.82 9.96 2.56
C PHE A 84 2.62 11.47 2.71
N LYS A 85 3.61 12.31 2.35
CA LYS A 85 3.40 13.76 2.30
C LYS A 85 2.33 14.15 1.27
N MET A 86 2.28 13.49 0.12
CA MET A 86 1.25 13.72 -0.90
C MET A 86 -0.14 13.30 -0.40
N LEU A 87 -0.25 12.13 0.24
CA LEU A 87 -1.50 11.69 0.88
C LEU A 87 -1.95 12.66 1.97
N GLY A 88 -1.02 13.23 2.74
CA GLY A 88 -1.34 14.19 3.81
C GLY A 88 -1.97 15.50 3.34
N LYS A 89 -1.89 15.80 2.04
CA LYS A 89 -2.60 16.94 1.42
C LYS A 89 -4.04 16.61 1.03
N LYS A 90 -4.48 15.36 1.20
CA LYS A 90 -5.83 14.88 0.88
C LYS A 90 -6.62 14.66 2.18
N HIS A 91 -7.95 14.67 2.07
CA HIS A 91 -8.87 14.41 3.18
C HIS A 91 -9.03 12.90 3.44
N ILE A 92 -7.94 12.24 3.85
CA ILE A 92 -7.91 10.81 4.15
C ILE A 92 -8.00 10.61 5.66
N LYS A 93 -8.84 9.67 6.10
CA LYS A 93 -8.89 9.26 7.51
C LYS A 93 -8.39 7.83 7.72
N ASN A 94 -8.87 6.89 6.93
CA ASN A 94 -8.61 5.46 7.11
C ASN A 94 -7.76 4.94 5.96
N ILE A 95 -6.69 4.21 6.26
CA ILE A 95 -5.84 3.55 5.28
C ILE A 95 -5.91 2.05 5.55
N HIS A 96 -6.39 1.30 4.56
CA HIS A 96 -6.48 -0.15 4.61
C HIS A 96 -5.32 -0.76 3.83
N ILE A 97 -4.55 -1.62 4.48
CA ILE A 97 -3.32 -2.17 3.92
C ILE A 97 -3.11 -3.63 4.34
N ALA A 98 -2.61 -4.45 3.40
CA ALA A 98 -2.20 -5.80 3.74
C ALA A 98 -0.87 -5.75 4.49
N GLU A 99 -0.64 -6.66 5.43
CA GLU A 99 0.64 -6.76 6.14
C GLU A 99 1.80 -6.89 5.14
N PHE A 100 2.91 -6.23 5.46
CA PHE A 100 4.11 -6.22 4.64
C PHE A 100 5.34 -6.25 5.55
N ALA A 101 6.45 -6.80 5.04
CA ALA A 101 7.68 -7.01 5.80
C ALA A 101 8.78 -6.02 5.35
N ASP A 102 8.47 -4.72 5.42
CA ASP A 102 9.43 -3.64 5.12
C ASP A 102 9.45 -2.62 6.27
N GLU A 103 10.55 -2.65 7.03
CA GLU A 103 10.72 -1.80 8.22
C GLU A 103 10.77 -0.30 7.87
N TRP A 104 11.38 0.07 6.74
CA TRP A 104 11.50 1.49 6.36
C TRP A 104 10.17 2.06 5.92
N LEU A 105 9.40 1.28 5.15
CA LEU A 105 8.06 1.66 4.74
C LEU A 105 7.11 1.71 5.95
N HIS A 106 7.26 0.79 6.91
CA HIS A 106 6.49 0.79 8.15
C HIS A 106 6.78 2.05 9.00
N GLN A 107 8.05 2.44 9.11
CA GLN A 107 8.45 3.70 9.77
C GLN A 107 7.84 4.91 9.09
N ASP A 108 7.90 4.98 7.75
CA ASP A 108 7.36 6.12 7.00
C ASP A 108 5.83 6.20 7.14
N LEU A 109 5.15 5.05 7.12
CA LEU A 109 3.70 4.96 7.34
C LEU A 109 3.32 5.41 8.74
N THR A 110 4.07 4.98 9.77
CA THR A 110 3.84 5.35 11.17
C THR A 110 4.02 6.86 11.38
N ILE A 111 5.12 7.43 10.89
CA ILE A 111 5.38 8.88 10.96
C ILE A 111 4.26 9.66 10.24
N GLY A 112 3.82 9.19 9.08
CA GLY A 112 2.70 9.77 8.34
C GLY A 112 1.39 9.70 9.14
N ALA A 113 1.09 8.54 9.71
CA ALA A 113 -0.13 8.30 10.47
C ALA A 113 -0.23 9.21 11.70
N GLU A 114 0.85 9.37 12.46
CA GLU A 114 0.91 10.29 13.60
C GLU A 114 0.72 11.74 13.17
N LYS A 115 1.44 12.17 12.12
CA LYS A 115 1.43 13.55 11.64
C LYS A 115 0.08 13.97 11.07
N TYR A 116 -0.57 13.09 10.30
CA TYR A 116 -1.82 13.38 9.58
C TYR A 116 -3.05 12.79 10.28
N LYS A 117 -2.88 12.14 11.44
CA LYS A 117 -3.93 11.52 12.26
C LYS A 117 -4.74 10.46 11.50
N TRP A 118 -4.05 9.64 10.72
CA TRP A 118 -4.66 8.51 10.00
C TRP A 118 -4.88 7.32 10.94
N ASN A 119 -5.96 6.60 10.69
CA ASN A 119 -6.18 5.28 11.25
C ASN A 119 -5.68 4.25 10.24
N ILE A 120 -4.73 3.41 10.64
CA ILE A 120 -4.19 2.35 9.78
C ILE A 120 -4.85 1.02 10.16
N HIS A 121 -5.45 0.37 9.18
CA HIS A 121 -6.08 -0.95 9.32
C HIS A 121 -5.24 -1.98 8.58
N PHE A 122 -4.54 -2.82 9.34
CA PHE A 122 -3.75 -3.94 8.80
C PHE A 122 -4.61 -5.18 8.61
N TYR A 123 -4.39 -5.87 7.49
CA TYR A 123 -5.05 -7.14 7.15
C TYR A 123 -4.00 -8.22 6.91
N PRO A 124 -4.24 -9.47 7.33
CA PRO A 124 -3.34 -10.58 7.04
C PRO A 124 -3.00 -10.65 5.55
N SER A 125 -1.71 -10.74 5.25
CA SER A 125 -1.24 -10.79 3.87
C SER A 125 -1.38 -12.20 3.29
N PRO A 126 -2.01 -12.38 2.12
CA PRO A 126 -2.04 -13.66 1.42
C PRO A 126 -0.66 -14.20 1.03
N GLY A 127 0.39 -13.38 1.11
CA GLY A 127 1.77 -13.79 0.85
C GLY A 127 2.37 -14.67 1.95
N PHE A 128 1.73 -14.78 3.12
CA PHE A 128 2.20 -15.57 4.25
C PHE A 128 1.12 -16.53 4.75
N ILE A 129 1.55 -17.61 5.40
CA ILE A 129 0.65 -18.61 6.01
C ILE A 129 0.10 -18.09 7.35
N CYS A 130 0.89 -17.28 8.07
CA CYS A 130 0.55 -16.72 9.37
C CYS A 130 0.41 -15.21 9.28
N SER A 131 -0.46 -14.64 10.13
CA SER A 131 -0.55 -13.19 10.37
C SER A 131 0.47 -12.73 11.40
N ASN A 132 0.71 -11.42 11.50
CA ASN A 132 1.54 -10.88 12.58
C ASN A 132 0.97 -11.16 13.98
N GLN A 133 -0.36 -11.29 14.09
CA GLN A 133 -1.01 -11.66 15.36
C GLN A 133 -0.64 -13.08 15.80
N ASP A 134 -0.53 -14.02 14.85
CA ASP A 134 -0.16 -15.42 15.14
C ASP A 134 1.28 -15.55 15.63
N LEU A 135 2.15 -14.61 15.23
CA LEU A 135 3.55 -14.55 15.65
C LEU A 135 3.75 -13.87 17.01
N ASN A 136 2.69 -13.32 17.60
CA ASN A 136 2.79 -12.73 18.93
C ASN A 136 2.99 -13.86 19.96
N PRO A 137 4.03 -13.81 20.81
CA PRO A 137 4.28 -14.83 21.84
C PRO A 137 3.16 -14.94 22.89
N SER A 138 2.20 -14.03 22.87
CA SER A 138 1.00 -14.03 23.72
C SER A 138 -0.21 -14.66 23.03
N SER A 139 -0.07 -15.10 21.77
CA SER A 139 -1.11 -15.71 20.96
C SER A 139 -1.36 -17.15 21.43
N PRO A 140 -2.63 -17.61 21.50
CA PRO A 140 -2.97 -18.96 21.98
C PRO A 140 -2.51 -20.12 21.07
N LEU A 141 -1.74 -19.82 20.02
CA LEU A 141 -1.17 -20.80 19.08
C LEU A 141 0.13 -21.46 19.59
N PHE A 142 0.64 -21.05 20.75
CA PHE A 142 1.74 -21.71 21.48
C PHE A 142 1.45 -21.83 22.97
#